data_AF-A0A2R4K0A6-F1
#
_entry.id   AF-A0A2R4K0A6-F1
#
_cell.length_a   1.000
_cell.length_b   1.000
_cell.length_c   1.000
_cell.angle_alpha   90.00
_cell.angle_beta   90.00
_cell.angle_gamma   90.00
#
_symmetry.space_group_name_H-M   'P 1'
#
loop_
_entity.id
_entity.type
_entity.pdbx_description
1 polymer ?
#
loop_
_entity_poly.entity_id
_entity_poly.type
_entity_poly.pdbx_seq_one_letter_code
_entity_poly.pdbx_strand_id
1 'polypeptide(L)'
;MRTRTSTYPDRETAQWATQQVVTANEQLIHRWLAQSTRARLTVEASWPSREEPVGRVLLQAMMLAGRGPVDVRAARVILRRDAGRPHGFAVQTTFPVYL
;
A
#
# COMPACT_ATOMS: atom_id res chain seq x y z
N MET A 1 -0.72 -18.22 -2.77
CA MET A 1 0.19 -18.08 -3.93
C MET A 1 0.35 -16.60 -4.25
N ARG A 2 1.58 -16.07 -4.39
CA ARG A 2 1.80 -14.67 -4.81
C ARG A 2 1.68 -14.60 -6.33
N THR A 3 0.54 -14.11 -6.83
CA THR A 3 0.23 -14.04 -8.28
C THR A 3 0.66 -12.72 -8.93
N ARG A 4 1.42 -11.89 -8.21
CA ARG A 4 1.90 -10.58 -8.65
C ARG A 4 3.15 -10.13 -7.91
N THR A 5 3.97 -9.33 -8.57
CA THR A 5 5.06 -8.54 -7.96
C THR A 5 4.77 -7.05 -8.19
N SER A 6 5.24 -6.19 -7.30
CA SER A 6 5.09 -4.75 -7.47
C SER A 6 6.25 -3.98 -6.89
N THR A 7 6.50 -2.82 -7.49
CA THR A 7 7.70 -2.02 -7.24
C THR A 7 7.37 -0.54 -7.33
N TYR A 8 7.74 0.21 -6.30
CA TYR A 8 7.78 1.68 -6.35
C TYR A 8 8.89 2.14 -7.29
N PRO A 9 8.74 3.27 -7.99
CA PRO A 9 9.78 3.79 -8.88
C PRO A 9 11.01 4.24 -8.09
N ASP A 10 10.80 4.77 -6.88
CA ASP A 10 11.83 5.31 -6.01
C ASP A 10 11.34 5.36 -4.55
N ARG A 11 12.24 5.76 -3.64
CA ARG A 11 11.94 5.86 -2.21
C ARG A 11 11.01 7.04 -1.88
N GLU A 12 11.11 8.14 -2.60
CA GLU A 12 10.31 9.35 -2.36
C GLU A 12 8.84 9.07 -2.64
N THR A 13 8.55 8.46 -3.79
CA THR A 13 7.22 7.99 -4.19
C THR A 13 6.68 6.97 -3.20
N ALA A 14 7.51 6.04 -2.72
CA ALA A 14 7.09 5.08 -1.69
C ALA A 14 6.69 5.76 -0.37
N GLN A 15 7.44 6.78 0.06
CA GLN A 15 7.14 7.55 1.26
C GLN A 15 5.86 8.37 1.10
N TRP A 16 5.74 9.10 -0.01
CA TRP A 16 4.56 9.89 -0.34
C TRP A 16 3.30 9.02 -0.39
N ALA A 17 3.34 7.90 -1.14
CA ALA A 17 2.18 7.02 -1.26
C ALA A 17 1.76 6.41 0.08
N THR A 18 2.74 6.05 0.92
CA THR A 18 2.47 5.51 2.26
C THR A 18 1.80 6.55 3.15
N GLN A 19 2.30 7.79 3.16
CA GLN A 19 1.69 8.88 3.92
C GLN A 19 0.26 9.14 3.45
N GLN A 20 0.05 9.23 2.14
CA GLN A 20 -1.27 9.48 1.56
C GLN A 20 -2.28 8.36 1.89
N VAL A 21 -1.88 7.09 1.84
CA VAL A 21 -2.76 5.97 2.26
C VAL A 21 -3.12 6.09 3.74
N VAL A 22 -2.15 6.38 4.60
CA VAL A 22 -2.38 6.52 6.05
C VAL A 22 -3.33 7.68 6.33
N THR A 23 -3.08 8.85 5.75
CA THR A 23 -3.93 10.03 5.89
C THR A 23 -5.34 9.77 5.39
N ALA A 24 -5.51 9.18 4.20
CA ALA A 24 -6.82 8.88 3.65
C ALA A 24 -7.64 7.88 4.50
N ASN A 25 -6.98 7.10 5.36
CA ASN A 25 -7.60 6.06 6.19
C ASN A 25 -7.53 6.35 7.70
N GLU A 26 -7.22 7.59 8.10
CA GLU A 26 -6.95 7.95 9.50
C GLU A 26 -8.07 7.50 10.47
N GLN A 27 -9.34 7.75 10.13
CA GLN A 27 -10.48 7.34 10.96
C GLN A 27 -10.58 5.82 11.12
N LEU A 28 -10.34 5.06 10.06
CA LEU A 28 -10.34 3.59 10.08
C LEU A 28 -9.21 3.07 10.96
N ILE A 29 -8.03 3.69 10.89
CA ILE A 29 -6.86 3.35 11.70
C ILE A 29 -7.16 3.63 13.18
N HIS A 30 -7.71 4.78 13.54
CA HIS A 30 -8.09 5.09 14.92
C HIS A 30 -9.10 4.09 15.48
N ARG A 31 -10.15 3.76 14.71
CA ARG A 31 -11.13 2.76 15.12
C ARG A 31 -10.48 1.40 15.32
N TRP A 32 -9.63 0.98 14.39
CA TRP A 32 -8.91 -0.29 14.51
C TRP A 32 -8.06 -0.32 15.78
N LEU A 33 -7.30 0.74 16.08
CA LEU A 33 -6.46 0.87 17.27
C LEU A 33 -7.27 0.86 18.58
N ALA A 34 -8.45 1.48 18.60
CA ALA A 34 -9.28 1.56 19.79
C ALA A 34 -10.09 0.27 20.06
N GLN A 35 -10.58 -0.40 19.02
CA GLN A 35 -11.70 -1.36 19.17
C GLN A 35 -11.41 -2.78 18.68
N SER A 36 -10.35 -3.02 17.91
CA SER A 36 -10.13 -4.33 17.28
C SER A 36 -8.97 -5.11 17.91
N THR A 37 -9.15 -6.40 18.16
CA THR A 37 -8.08 -7.30 18.61
C THR A 37 -7.12 -7.75 17.49
N ARG A 38 -7.42 -7.42 16.23
CA ARG A 38 -6.55 -7.79 15.09
C ARG A 38 -5.21 -7.09 15.17
N ALA A 39 -4.13 -7.87 15.10
CA ALA A 39 -2.76 -7.35 15.13
C ALA A 39 -2.35 -6.54 13.88
N ARG A 40 -3.05 -6.73 12.76
CA ARG A 40 -2.76 -6.08 11.47
C ARG A 40 -4.00 -5.44 10.87
N LEU A 41 -3.79 -4.33 10.15
CA LEU A 41 -4.79 -3.65 9.35
C LEU A 41 -4.24 -3.45 7.94
N THR A 42 -5.03 -3.75 6.92
CA THR A 42 -4.72 -3.43 5.52
C THR A 42 -5.57 -2.23 5.12
N VAL A 43 -4.92 -1.21 4.58
CA VAL A 43 -5.56 0.01 4.08
C VAL A 43 -5.02 0.33 2.70
N GLU A 44 -5.84 0.99 1.90
CA GLU A 44 -5.54 1.29 0.50
C GLU A 44 -6.02 2.70 0.14
N ALA A 45 -5.40 3.28 -0.87
CA ALA A 45 -5.87 4.50 -1.51
C ALA A 45 -5.49 4.48 -2.99
N SER A 46 -6.27 5.21 -3.80
CA SER A 46 -6.00 5.44 -5.22
C SER A 46 -6.01 6.93 -5.54
N TRP A 47 -5.24 7.29 -6.55
CA TRP A 47 -5.09 8.64 -7.09
C TRP A 47 -5.27 8.61 -8.61
N PRO A 48 -6.47 8.29 -9.12
CA PRO A 48 -6.69 8.09 -10.56
C PRO A 48 -6.34 9.34 -11.39
N SER A 49 -6.46 10.54 -10.81
CA SER A 49 -6.13 11.81 -11.46
C SER A 49 -4.65 12.20 -11.39
N ARG A 50 -3.80 11.43 -10.70
CA ARG A 50 -2.36 11.70 -10.67
C ARG A 50 -1.77 11.39 -12.04
N GLU A 51 -1.04 12.33 -12.64
CA GLU A 51 -0.45 12.12 -13.97
C GLU A 51 0.60 11.00 -13.93
N GLU A 52 1.58 11.09 -13.04
CA GLU A 52 2.62 10.09 -12.87
C GLU A 52 2.13 8.85 -12.09
N PRO A 53 2.45 7.62 -12.54
CA PRO A 53 2.14 6.43 -11.78
C PRO A 53 2.93 6.36 -10.47
N VAL A 54 2.32 5.77 -9.46
CA VAL A 54 2.96 5.57 -8.15
C VAL A 54 3.79 4.30 -8.10
N GLY A 55 3.69 3.45 -9.12
CA GLY A 55 4.51 2.26 -9.25
C GLY A 55 4.00 1.32 -10.32
N ARG A 56 4.58 0.13 -10.32
CA ARG A 56 4.37 -0.88 -11.35
C ARG A 56 3.99 -2.21 -10.73
N VAL A 57 3.07 -2.92 -11.37
CA VAL A 57 2.61 -4.26 -10.96
C VAL A 57 2.80 -5.23 -12.12
N LEU A 58 3.57 -6.30 -11.92
CA LEU A 58 3.66 -7.41 -12.86
C LEU A 58 2.74 -8.54 -12.40
N LEU A 59 1.71 -8.82 -13.20
CA LEU A 59 0.82 -9.96 -12.96
C LEU A 59 1.49 -11.25 -13.47
N GLN A 60 1.25 -12.37 -12.79
CA GLN A 60 1.80 -13.67 -13.18
C GLN A 60 1.43 -14.04 -14.62
N ALA A 61 0.18 -13.80 -15.05
CA ALA A 61 -0.24 -14.05 -16.42
C ALA A 61 0.53 -13.20 -17.45
N MET A 62 0.89 -11.95 -17.11
CA MET A 62 1.70 -11.09 -17.97
C MET A 62 3.14 -11.59 -18.05
N MET A 63 3.73 -11.95 -16.92
CA MET A 63 5.05 -12.58 -16.87
C MET A 63 5.11 -13.84 -17.75
N LEU A 64 4.12 -14.73 -17.62
CA LEU A 64 4.03 -15.96 -18.42
C LEU A 64 3.83 -15.68 -19.91
N ALA A 65 3.17 -14.57 -20.26
CA ALA A 65 2.97 -14.14 -21.64
C ALA A 65 4.12 -13.25 -22.18
N GLY A 66 5.23 -13.10 -21.46
CA GLY A 66 6.34 -12.22 -21.84
C GLY A 66 5.99 -10.73 -21.87
N ARG A 67 4.91 -10.32 -21.21
CA ARG A 67 4.45 -8.92 -21.13
C ARG A 67 5.05 -8.22 -19.91
N GLY A 68 5.32 -6.92 -20.04
CA GLY A 68 5.85 -6.08 -18.99
C GLY A 68 4.85 -5.76 -17.87
N PRO A 69 5.30 -5.08 -16.80
CA PRO A 69 4.42 -4.62 -15.73
C PRO A 69 3.48 -3.50 -16.19
N VAL A 70 2.40 -3.29 -15.44
CA VAL A 70 1.42 -2.21 -15.65
C VAL A 70 1.65 -1.09 -14.65
N ASP A 71 1.59 0.14 -15.13
CA ASP A 71 1.61 1.34 -14.31
C ASP A 71 0.34 1.47 -13.48
N VAL A 72 0.48 1.74 -12.17
CA VAL A 72 -0.63 1.86 -11.24
C VAL A 72 -0.59 3.18 -10.49
N ARG A 73 -1.77 3.61 -10.04
CA ARG A 73 -1.99 4.85 -9.26
C ARG A 73 -2.64 4.56 -7.92
N ALA A 74 -2.41 3.37 -7.36
CA ALA A 74 -2.92 2.97 -6.07
C ALA A 74 -1.85 2.25 -5.26
N ALA A 75 -1.95 2.34 -3.94
CA ALA A 75 -1.04 1.70 -3.02
C ALA A 75 -1.79 1.04 -1.86
N ARG A 76 -1.22 -0.05 -1.36
CA ARG A 76 -1.66 -0.78 -0.17
C ARG A 76 -0.62 -0.65 0.91
N VAL A 77 -1.07 -0.35 2.12
CA VAL A 77 -0.24 -0.34 3.32
C VAL A 77 -0.79 -1.36 4.31
N ILE A 78 0.10 -2.20 4.83
CA ILE A 78 -0.20 -3.11 5.93
C ILE A 78 0.42 -2.51 7.19
N LEU A 79 -0.43 -2.18 8.15
CA LEU A 79 -0.06 -1.69 9.47
C LEU A 79 -0.04 -2.85 10.45
N ARG A 80 0.88 -2.79 11.41
CA ARG A 80 0.95 -3.68 12.57
C ARG A 80 0.84 -2.87 13.84
N ARG A 81 0.00 -3.29 14.79
CA ARG A 81 -0.05 -2.67 16.12
C ARG A 81 1.32 -2.70 16.78
N ASP A 82 1.69 -1.60 17.39
CA ASP A 82 2.95 -1.45 18.09
C ASP A 82 2.80 -0.36 19.15
N ALA A 83 2.58 -0.78 20.40
CA ALA A 83 2.34 0.14 21.52
C ALA A 83 3.59 0.97 21.87
N GLY A 84 4.78 0.58 21.41
CA GLY A 84 6.00 1.35 21.60
C GLY A 84 6.19 2.49 20.59
N ARG A 85 5.30 2.63 19.60
CA ARG A 85 5.35 3.69 18.58
C ARG A 85 4.41 4.85 18.95
N PRO A 86 4.78 6.11 18.65
CA PRO A 86 3.95 7.28 18.96
C PRO A 86 2.52 7.20 18.41
N HIS A 87 2.34 6.60 17.23
CA HIS A 87 1.03 6.45 16.60
C HIS A 87 0.32 5.12 16.92
N GLY A 88 0.89 4.29 17.81
CA GLY A 88 0.33 2.98 18.18
C GLY A 88 0.46 1.89 17.11
N PHE A 89 1.14 2.17 15.99
CA PHE A 89 1.41 1.22 14.93
C PHE A 89 2.76 1.46 14.25
N ALA A 90 3.23 0.43 13.55
CA ALA A 90 4.30 0.49 12.59
C ALA A 90 3.79 0.10 11.19
N VAL A 91 4.35 0.70 10.14
CA VAL A 91 4.15 0.24 8.77
C VAL A 91 4.92 -1.08 8.60
N GLN A 92 4.20 -2.19 8.41
CA GLN A 92 4.82 -3.50 8.19
C GLN A 92 5.30 -3.64 6.74
N THR A 93 4.49 -3.20 5.78
CA THR A 93 4.87 -3.17 4.36
C THR A 93 3.96 -2.21 3.60
N THR A 94 4.48 -1.68 2.50
CA THR A 94 3.80 -0.79 1.58
C THR A 94 4.18 -1.20 0.16
N PHE A 95 3.21 -1.23 -0.75
CA PHE A 95 3.47 -1.60 -2.14
C PHE A 95 2.37 -1.09 -3.10
N PRO A 96 2.72 -0.78 -4.36
CA PRO A 96 1.73 -0.44 -5.38
C PRO A 96 0.78 -1.61 -5.65
N VAL A 97 -0.48 -1.29 -5.94
CA VAL A 97 -1.53 -2.26 -6.26
C VAL A 97 -2.37 -1.81 -7.44
N TYR A 98 -3.02 -2.78 -8.06
CA TYR A 98 -4.17 -2.55 -8.95
C TYR A 98 -5.43 -2.61 -8.09
N LEU A 99 -6.29 -1.59 -8.16
CA LEU A 99 -7.61 -1.53 -7.53
C LEU A 99 -8.70 -1.61 -8.58
#